data_AF-A0A7K4MWA6-F1
#
_entry.id   AF-A0A7K4MWA6-F1
#
_cell.length_a   1.000
_cell.length_b   1.000
_cell.length_c   1.000
_cell.angle_alpha   90.00
_cell.angle_beta   90.00
_cell.angle_gamma   90.00
#
_symmetry.space_group_name_H-M   'P 1'
#
loop_
_entity.id
_entity.type
_entity.pdbx_description
1 polymer ?
#
loop_
_entity_poly.entity_id
_entity_poly.type
_entity_poly.pdbx_seq_one_letter_code
_entity_poly.pdbx_strand_id
1 'polypeptide(L)' 'MALQTQSAKEFFVKIQDIVTDTSMSYMDAVLYYCESNNMEPETAGGLINGKLKQRIREEAEELNFLPKTARLPI' A
#
# COMPACT_ATOMS: atom_id res chain seq x y z
N MET A 1 -18.39 -10.05 -13.64
CA MET A 1 -17.34 -10.09 -12.60
C MET A 1 -17.59 -8.91 -11.68
N ALA A 2 -18.01 -9.17 -10.45
CA ALA A 2 -18.38 -8.12 -9.51
C ALA A 2 -17.10 -7.44 -9.00
N LEU A 3 -16.97 -6.14 -9.24
CA LEU A 3 -16.10 -5.27 -8.47
C LEU A 3 -16.57 -5.37 -7.02
N GLN A 4 -15.98 -6.29 -6.24
CA GLN A 4 -16.20 -6.32 -4.80
C GLN A 4 -15.77 -4.95 -4.29
N THR A 5 -16.72 -4.21 -3.72
CA THR A 5 -16.50 -2.93 -3.06
C THR A 5 -15.58 -3.14 -1.87
N GLN A 6 -14.27 -3.22 -2.13
CA GLN A 6 -13.30 -3.32 -1.06
C GLN A 6 -13.16 -1.94 -0.45
N SER A 7 -13.61 -1.83 0.78
CA SER A 7 -13.41 -0.66 1.59
C SER A 7 -11.90 -0.40 1.70
N ALA A 8 -11.47 0.87 1.81
CA ALA A 8 -10.05 1.20 2.02
C ALA A 8 -9.41 0.52 3.26
N LYS A 9 -10.25 0.03 4.19
CA LYS A 9 -9.84 -0.81 5.32
C LYS A 9 -9.54 -2.25 4.90
N GLU A 10 -10.40 -2.87 4.08
CA GLU A 10 -10.21 -4.24 3.60
C GLU A 10 -9.00 -4.32 2.68
N PHE A 11 -8.84 -3.32 1.81
CA PHE A 11 -7.65 -3.17 0.99
C PHE A 11 -6.38 -3.17 1.84
N PHE A 12 -6.35 -2.35 2.89
CA PHE A 12 -5.20 -2.29 3.81
C PHE A 12 -4.91 -3.65 4.47
N VAL A 13 -5.93 -4.37 4.94
CA VAL A 13 -5.75 -5.70 5.55
C VAL A 13 -5.15 -6.68 4.54
N LYS A 14 -5.66 -6.72 3.30
CA LYS A 14 -5.12 -7.59 2.26
C LYS A 14 -3.67 -7.26 1.92
N ILE A 15 -3.33 -5.98 1.80
CA ILE A 15 -1.94 -5.57 1.55
C ILE A 15 -1.04 -6.00 2.72
N GLN A 16 -1.47 -5.82 3.98
CA GLN A 16 -0.69 -6.28 5.13
C GLN A 16 -0.47 -7.79 5.13
N ASP A 17 -1.48 -8.57 4.75
CA ASP A 17 -1.39 -10.02 4.65
C ASP A 17 -0.35 -10.43 3.61
N ILE A 18 -0.40 -9.82 2.41
CA ILE A 18 0.59 -10.04 1.34
C ILE A 18 1.99 -9.68 1.81
N VAL A 19 2.18 -8.49 2.41
CA VAL A 19 3.47 -8.05 2.95
C VAL A 19 4.01 -9.05 3.98
N THR A 20 3.14 -9.60 4.84
CA THR A 20 3.57 -10.55 5.87
C THR A 20 3.92 -11.92 5.28
N ASP A 21 3.13 -12.41 4.31
CA ASP A 21 3.31 -13.70 3.67
C ASP A 21 4.54 -13.74 2.75
N THR A 22 4.73 -12.66 1.98
CA THR A 22 5.80 -12.57 0.96
C THR A 22 7.01 -11.76 1.40
N SER A 23 6.93 -11.06 2.53
CA SER A 23 7.97 -10.15 3.03
C SER A 23 8.39 -9.06 2.02
N MET A 24 7.50 -8.68 1.10
CA MET A 24 7.74 -7.61 0.13
C MET A 24 7.33 -6.24 0.67
N SER A 25 7.77 -5.16 0.01
CA SER A 25 7.41 -3.80 0.41
C SER A 25 5.90 -3.52 0.23
N TYR A 26 5.35 -2.55 0.96
CA TYR A 26 3.96 -2.13 0.79
C TYR A 26 3.67 -1.64 -0.63
N MET A 27 4.66 -1.05 -1.32
CA MET A 27 4.55 -0.64 -2.72
C MET A 27 4.39 -1.85 -3.63
N ASP A 28 5.28 -2.85 -3.49
CA ASP A 28 5.22 -4.08 -4.28
C ASP A 28 3.95 -4.87 -4.00
N ALA A 29 3.53 -4.96 -2.74
CA ALA A 29 2.31 -5.66 -2.36
C ALA A 29 1.05 -5.02 -2.98
N VAL A 30 1.02 -3.69 -3.11
CA VAL A 30 -0.06 -2.98 -3.81
C VAL A 30 -0.06 -3.32 -5.30
N LEU A 31 1.10 -3.30 -5.95
CA LEU A 31 1.21 -3.67 -7.37
C LEU A 31 0.84 -5.14 -7.61
N TYR A 32 1.31 -6.04 -6.75
CA TYR A 32 0.97 -7.46 -6.80
C TYR A 32 -0.53 -7.70 -6.62
N TYR A 33 -1.14 -6.98 -5.68
CA TYR A 33 -2.59 -7.02 -5.50
C TYR A 33 -3.33 -6.52 -6.75
N CYS A 34 -2.85 -5.43 -7.34
CA CYS A 34 -3.37 -4.88 -8.59
C CYS A 34 -3.31 -5.90 -9.73
N GLU A 35 -2.16 -6.51 -9.97
CA GLU A 35 -1.98 -7.52 -11.02
C GLU A 35 -2.86 -8.75 -10.77
N SER A 36 -2.88 -9.27 -9.53
CA SER A 36 -3.68 -10.46 -9.17
C SER A 36 -5.19 -10.24 -9.33
N ASN A 37 -5.66 -9.01 -9.16
CA ASN A 37 -7.09 -8.66 -9.24
C ASN A 37 -7.46 -7.99 -10.57
N ASN A 38 -6.53 -7.87 -11.53
CA ASN A 38 -6.70 -7.05 -12.74
C ASN A 38 -7.23 -5.64 -12.41
N MET A 39 -6.71 -5.05 -11.33
CA MET A 39 -7.06 -3.71 -10.86
C MET A 39 -6.01 -2.72 -11.35
N GLU A 40 -6.45 -1.60 -11.92
CA GLU A 40 -5.51 -0.56 -12.33
C GLU A 40 -4.85 0.12 -11.13
N PRO A 41 -3.54 0.43 -11.21
CA PRO A 41 -2.82 1.11 -10.13
C PRO A 41 -3.41 2.49 -9.82
N GLU A 42 -4.01 3.14 -10.82
CA GLU A 42 -4.73 4.41 -10.64
C GLU A 42 -5.96 4.25 -9.72
N THR A 43 -6.65 3.11 -9.82
CA THR A 43 -7.77 2.77 -8.92
C THR A 43 -7.28 2.45 -7.52
N ALA A 44 -6.16 1.74 -7.38
CA ALA A 44 -5.55 1.48 -6.09
C ALA A 44 -5.14 2.76 -5.37
N GLY A 45 -4.67 3.78 -6.10
CA GLY A 45 -4.38 5.11 -5.54
C GLY A 45 -5.56 5.72 -4.77
N GLY A 46 -6.79 5.50 -5.23
CA GLY A 46 -8.02 5.93 -4.53
C GLY A 46 -8.37 5.11 -3.28
N LEU A 47 -7.86 3.88 -3.17
CA LEU A 47 -8.08 2.97 -2.04
C LEU A 47 -6.97 3.07 -0.97
N ILE A 48 -5.83 3.67 -1.31
CA ILE A 48 -4.73 3.93 -0.37
C ILE A 48 -5.19 4.96 0.67
N ASN A 49 -5.51 4.47 1.86
CA ASN A 49 -5.81 5.32 3.00
C ASN A 49 -4.53 6.01 3.56
N GLY A 50 -4.71 7.01 4.42
CA GLY A 50 -3.59 7.74 5.03
C GLY A 50 -2.59 6.86 5.79
N LYS A 51 -3.04 5.75 6.41
CA LYS A 51 -2.16 4.81 7.12
C LYS A 51 -1.27 4.04 6.16
N LEU A 52 -1.82 3.51 5.07
CA LEU A 52 -1.06 2.79 4.05
C LEU A 52 -0.06 3.73 3.35
N LYS A 53 -0.49 4.95 3.03
CA LYS A 53 0.39 5.98 2.47
C LYS A 53 1.55 6.32 3.40
N GLN A 54 1.29 6.41 4.70
CA GLN A 54 2.34 6.62 5.70
C GLN A 54 3.33 5.45 5.68
N ARG A 55 2.86 4.19 5.72
CA ARG A 55 3.73 3.01 5.68
C ARG A 55 4.60 2.93 4.44
N ILE A 56 4.02 3.16 3.25
CA ILE A 56 4.76 3.21 1.99
C ILE A 56 5.85 4.29 2.03
N ARG A 57 5.54 5.46 2.59
CA ARG A 57 6.51 6.56 2.72
C ARG A 57 7.63 6.20 3.69
N GLU A 58 7.29 5.62 4.85
CA GLU A 58 8.28 5.19 5.85
C GLU A 58 9.26 4.19 5.22
N GLU A 59 8.76 3.17 4.51
CA GLU A 59 9.62 2.23 3.80
C GLU A 59 10.47 2.90 2.71
N ALA A 60 9.89 3.82 1.94
CA ALA A 60 10.65 4.54 0.93
C ALA A 60 11.74 5.44 1.53
N GLU A 61 11.53 5.99 2.72
CA GLU A 61 12.55 6.73 3.48
C GLU A 61 13.62 5.80 4.07
N GLU A 62 13.25 4.61 4.53
CA GLU A 62 14.19 3.58 5.02
C GLU A 62 15.07 3.01 3.89
N LEU A 63 14.47 2.79 2.72
CA LEU A 63 15.14 2.31 1.51
C LEU A 63 15.91 3.42 0.76
N ASN A 64 15.97 4.65 1.30
CA ASN A 64 16.62 5.82 0.71
C ASN A 64 16.08 6.23 -0.68
N PHE A 65 14.85 5.84 -1.02
CA PHE A 65 14.15 6.32 -2.21
C PHE A 65 13.60 7.74 -2.05
N LEU A 66 13.31 8.16 -0.82
CA LEU A 66 12.84 9.50 -0.50
C LEU A 66 13.71 10.14 0.59
N PRO A 67 13.91 11.47 0.54
CA PRO A 67 14.58 12.19 1.62
C PRO A 67 13.76 12.05 2.90
N LYS A 68 14.44 11.74 4.00
CA LYS A 68 13.82 11.65 5.32
C LYS A 68 13.20 13.00 5.67
N THR A 69 11.88 13.03 5.71
CA THR A 69 11.14 14.22 6.10
C THR A 69 11.07 14.29 7.62
N ALA A 70 11.27 15.50 8.16
CA ALA A 70 11.16 15.72 9.60
C ALA A 70 9.75 15.30 10.04
N ARG A 71 9.68 14.22 10.83
CA ARG A 71 8.42 13.81 11.46
C ARG A 71 8.04 14.92 12.42
N LEU A 72 6.85 15.50 12.26
CA LEU A 72 6.30 16.44 13.24
C LEU A 72 6.33 15.74 14.61
N PRO A 73 6.98 16.34 15.62
CA PRO A 73 6.91 15.79 16.97
C PRO A 73 5.44 15.77 17.37
N ILE A 74 4.95 14.57 17.73
CA ILE A 74 3.61 14.36 18.27
C ILE A 74 3.38 15.18 19.54
#